data_AF-A0A451ESD2-F1
#
_entry.id   AF-A0A451ESD2-F1
#
_cell.length_a   1.000
_cell.length_b   1.000
_cell.length_c   1.000
_cell.angle_alpha   90.00
_cell.angle_beta   90.00
_cell.angle_gamma   90.00
#
_symmetry.space_group_name_H-M   'P 1'
#
loop_
_entity.id
_entity.type
_entity.pdbx_description
1 polymer ?
#
loop_
_entity_poly.entity_id
_entity_poly.type
_entity_poly.pdbx_seq_one_letter_code
_entity_poly.pdbx_strand_id
1 'polypeptide(L)' 'LGNVEANAEGVAKVNISDKQISLNGANNIIGRTVVVHAD' A
#
# COMPACT_ATOMS: atom_id res chain seq x y z
N LEU A 1 1.12 4.14 -3.28
CA LEU A 1 0.79 4.50 -1.88
C LEU A 1 2.01 5.11 -1.16
N GLY A 2 2.91 5.81 -1.86
CA GLY A 2 4.12 6.36 -1.23
C GLY A 2 5.04 5.29 -0.64
N ASN A 3 5.80 5.68 0.38
CA ASN A 3 6.78 4.85 1.08
C ASN A 3 6.22 4.37 2.43
N VAL A 4 6.79 3.26 2.93
CA VAL A 4 6.59 2.77 4.29
C VAL A 4 7.97 2.71 4.97
N GLU A 5 8.02 2.97 6.26
CA GLU A 5 9.26 2.94 7.03
C GLU A 5 9.20 1.78 8.04
N ALA A 6 10.21 0.93 8.01
CA ALA A 6 10.36 -0.14 8.99
C ALA A 6 11.04 0.39 10.25
N ASN A 7 10.54 -0.02 11.42
CA ASN A 7 11.21 0.27 12.68
C ASN A 7 12.49 -0.57 12.86
N ALA A 8 13.19 -0.39 13.98
CA ALA A 8 14.41 -1.15 14.30
C ALA A 8 14.21 -2.68 14.41
N GLU A 9 12.97 -3.15 14.50
CA GLU A 9 12.60 -4.57 14.55
C GLU A 9 12.26 -5.13 13.15
N GLY A 10 12.36 -4.30 12.09
CA GLY A 10 11.99 -4.67 10.72
C GLY A 10 10.47 -4.65 10.46
N VAL A 11 9.68 -4.01 11.34
CA VAL A 11 8.22 -3.92 11.22
C VAL A 11 7.80 -2.56 10.64
N ALA A 12 7.14 -2.57 9.48
CA ALA A 12 6.52 -1.39 8.90
C ALA A 12 5.02 -1.34 9.23
N LYS A 13 4.62 -0.42 10.13
CA LYS A 13 3.20 -0.17 10.42
C LYS A 13 2.62 0.76 9.36
N VAL A 14 1.56 0.33 8.68
CA VAL A 14 0.95 1.08 7.58
C VAL A 14 -0.43 1.58 7.98
N ASN A 15 -0.65 2.89 7.92
CA ASN A 15 -1.96 3.53 8.04
C ASN A 15 -2.06 4.66 7.01
N ILE A 16 -2.61 4.34 5.84
CA ILE A 16 -2.69 5.23 4.67
C ILE A 16 -4.14 5.27 4.18
N SER A 17 -4.63 6.47 3.89
CA SER A 17 -5.91 6.69 3.21
C SER A 17 -5.64 7.35 1.87
N ASP A 18 -6.15 6.75 0.79
CA ASP A 18 -5.97 7.21 -0.59
C ASP A 18 -7.32 7.32 -1.29
N LYS A 19 -7.49 8.34 -2.14
CA LYS A 19 -8.75 8.63 -2.86
C LYS A 19 -8.68 8.30 -4.36
N GLN A 20 -7.54 7.85 -4.86
CA GLN A 20 -7.34 7.53 -6.28
C GLN A 20 -7.68 6.06 -6.57
N ILE A 21 -7.27 5.15 -5.67
CA ILE A 21 -7.63 3.73 -5.75
C ILE A 21 -9.04 3.48 -5.22
N SER A 22 -9.72 2.46 -5.75
CA SER A 22 -11.06 2.07 -5.32
C SER A 22 -11.19 0.55 -5.24
N LEU A 23 -12.22 0.06 -4.54
CA LEU A 23 -12.61 -1.35 -4.52
C LEU A 23 -13.74 -1.65 -5.53
N ASN A 24 -14.11 -0.66 -6.34
CA ASN A 24 -15.14 -0.74 -7.37
C ASN A 24 -14.86 0.26 -8.52
N GLY A 25 -15.59 0.14 -9.62
CA GLY A 25 -15.46 1.04 -10.77
C GLY A 25 -14.14 0.90 -11.53
N ALA A 26 -13.78 1.93 -12.30
CA ALA A 26 -12.64 1.89 -13.23
C ALA A 26 -11.27 1.76 -12.53
N ASN A 27 -11.13 2.30 -11.31
CA ASN A 27 -9.90 2.25 -10.52
C ASN A 27 -9.90 1.07 -9.52
N ASN A 28 -10.69 0.03 -9.77
CA ASN A 28 -10.78 -1.14 -8.91
C ASN A 28 -9.43 -1.88 -8.78
N ILE A 29 -8.98 -2.09 -7.54
CA ILE A 29 -7.75 -2.80 -7.22
C ILE A 29 -7.94 -4.25 -6.70
N ILE A 30 -9.19 -4.72 -6.56
CA ILE A 30 -9.45 -6.12 -6.18
C ILE A 30 -8.86 -7.07 -7.23
N GLY A 31 -8.10 -8.07 -6.77
CA GLY A 31 -7.40 -9.03 -7.63
C GLY A 31 -6.09 -8.52 -8.23
N ARG A 32 -5.71 -7.27 -7.95
CA ARG A 32 -4.37 -6.74 -8.31
C ARG A 32 -3.35 -7.08 -7.22
N THR A 33 -2.08 -6.98 -7.59
CA THR A 33 -0.96 -7.22 -6.66
C THR A 33 -0.55 -5.92 -5.97
N VAL A 34 -0.29 -5.99 -4.67
CA VAL A 34 0.39 -4.95 -3.90
C VAL A 34 1.88 -5.29 -3.84
N VAL A 35 2.76 -4.32 -4.10
CA VAL A 35 4.22 -4.50 -4.12
C VAL A 35 4.88 -3.59 -3.09
N VAL A 36 5.89 -4.11 -2.40
CA VAL A 36 6.81 -3.40 -1.51
C VAL A 36 8.23 -3.73 -1.96
N HIS A 37 9.08 -2.70 -2.09
CA HIS A 37 10.51 -2.88 -2.34
C HIS A 37 11.23 -3.07 -1.01
N ALA A 38 12.30 -3.87 -1.01
CA ALA A 38 13.11 -4.18 0.17
C ALA A 38 14.45 -3.42 0.19
N ASP A 39 14.55 -2.34 -0.61
CA ASP A 39 15.73 -1.49 -0.75
C ASP A 39 15.88 -0.50 0.41
#